data_AF-A0A934M329-F1
#
_entry.id   AF-A0A934M329-F1
#
_cell.length_a   1.000
_cell.length_b   1.000
_cell.length_c   1.000
_cell.angle_alpha   90.00
_cell.angle_beta   90.00
_cell.angle_gamma   90.00
#
_symmetry.space_group_name_H-M   'P 1'
#
loop_
_entity.id
_entity.type
_entity.pdbx_description
1 polymer ?
#
loop_
_entity_poly.entity_id
_entity_poly.type
_entity_poly.pdbx_seq_one_letter_code
_entity_poly.pdbx_strand_id
1 'polypeptide(L)'
;MDKQEKRLAKWEKIKSKGLMSYMLKTGILYYGLSFFLTWVFLVPFIESSYTFNFIYKETFTTKLIVFGIISPLFGMLMGYTGWKGFEKKYE
;
A
#
# COMPACT_ATOMS: atom_id res chain seq x y z
N MET A 1 28.36 12.47 3.69
CA MET A 1 27.50 11.38 3.19
C MET A 1 26.62 11.91 2.09
N ASP A 2 26.94 11.51 0.87
CA ASP A 2 26.24 11.88 -0.35
C ASP A 2 24.80 11.34 -0.37
N LYS A 3 23.92 11.95 -1.16
CA LYS A 3 22.51 11.57 -1.27
C LYS A 3 22.36 10.15 -1.85
N GLN A 4 23.28 9.70 -2.70
CA GLN A 4 23.27 8.33 -3.23
C GLN A 4 23.68 7.32 -2.17
N GLU A 5 24.75 7.59 -1.41
CA GLU A 5 25.20 6.73 -0.30
C GLU A 5 24.09 6.50 0.74
N LYS A 6 23.35 7.57 1.10
CA LYS A 6 22.19 7.47 2.01
C LYS A 6 21.10 6.53 1.47
N ARG A 7 20.87 6.54 0.16
CA ARG A 7 19.83 5.71 -0.47
C ARG A 7 20.27 4.26 -0.61
N LEU A 8 21.53 4.02 -0.92
CA LEU A 8 22.12 2.69 -0.97
C LEU A 8 22.08 2.03 0.41
N ALA A 9 22.55 2.71 1.46
CA ALA A 9 22.50 2.21 2.83
C ALA A 9 21.07 1.89 3.30
N LYS A 10 20.09 2.70 2.88
CA LYS A 10 18.67 2.42 3.16
C LYS A 10 18.20 1.17 2.43
N TRP A 11 18.60 0.98 1.17
CA TRP A 11 18.27 -0.21 0.40
C TRP A 11 18.89 -1.47 1.01
N GLU A 12 20.17 -1.45 1.37
CA GLU A 12 20.83 -2.59 2.04
C GLU A 12 20.13 -2.99 3.33
N LYS A 13 19.70 -2.00 4.15
CA LYS A 13 18.91 -2.24 5.36
C LYS A 13 17.53 -2.84 5.10
N ILE A 14 16.93 -2.53 3.95
CA ILE A 14 15.66 -3.13 3.52
C ILE A 14 15.93 -4.56 3.03
N LYS A 15 16.96 -4.73 2.21
CA LYS A 15 17.38 -6.01 1.65
C LYS A 15 17.74 -7.02 2.73
N SER A 16 18.41 -6.61 3.80
CA SER A 16 18.78 -7.47 4.92
C SER A 16 17.59 -8.08 5.65
N LYS A 17 16.39 -7.48 5.54
CA LYS A 17 15.14 -8.00 6.09
C LYS A 17 14.41 -8.96 5.14
N GLY A 18 14.87 -9.05 3.89
CA GLY A 18 14.33 -9.92 2.86
C GLY A 18 13.07 -9.40 2.17
N LEU A 19 12.79 -10.00 1.01
CA LEU A 19 11.65 -9.69 0.15
C LEU A 19 10.31 -9.84 0.90
N MET A 20 10.11 -10.94 1.62
CA MET A 20 8.83 -11.20 2.31
C MET A 20 8.50 -10.10 3.34
N SER A 21 9.49 -9.66 4.14
CA SER A 21 9.28 -8.58 5.12
C SER A 21 8.91 -7.27 4.45
N TYR A 22 9.55 -6.97 3.31
CA TYR A 22 9.25 -5.78 2.51
C TYR A 22 7.85 -5.86 1.88
N MET A 23 7.47 -7.02 1.35
CA MET A 23 6.16 -7.26 0.74
C MET A 23 5.02 -7.08 1.76
N LEU A 24 5.19 -7.61 2.98
CA LEU A 24 4.21 -7.43 4.04
C LEU A 24 4.13 -5.97 4.50
N LYS A 25 5.26 -5.34 4.82
CA LYS A 25 5.27 -3.99 5.41
C LYS A 25 5.01 -2.88 4.41
N THR A 26 5.68 -2.91 3.27
CA THR A 26 5.59 -1.86 2.26
C THR A 26 4.51 -2.19 1.24
N GLY A 27 4.43 -3.43 0.79
CA GLY A 27 3.39 -3.84 -0.16
C GLY A 27 2.00 -3.80 0.46
N ILE A 28 1.73 -4.73 1.38
CA ILE A 28 0.38 -4.91 1.93
C ILE A 28 0.03 -3.80 2.94
N LEU A 29 0.85 -3.62 3.99
CA LEU A 29 0.50 -2.69 5.07
C LEU A 29 0.61 -1.22 4.68
N TYR A 30 1.46 -0.84 3.73
CA TYR A 30 1.56 0.54 3.28
C TYR A 30 0.72 0.78 2.03
N TYR A 31 1.06 0.17 0.88
CA TYR A 31 0.31 0.42 -0.36
C TYR A 31 -1.11 -0.17 -0.32
N GLY A 32 -1.26 -1.42 0.10
CA GLY A 32 -2.56 -2.08 0.18
C GLY A 32 -3.50 -1.37 1.15
N LEU A 33 -3.08 -1.16 2.40
CA LEU A 33 -3.90 -0.48 3.40
C LEU A 33 -4.25 0.96 2.98
N SER A 34 -3.30 1.71 2.42
CA SER A 34 -3.58 3.08 1.94
C SER A 34 -4.61 3.08 0.83
N PHE A 35 -4.51 2.13 -0.11
CA PHE A 35 -5.48 1.96 -1.18
C PHE A 35 -6.87 1.60 -0.63
N PHE A 36 -6.93 0.66 0.32
CA PHE A 36 -8.17 0.28 1.01
C PHE A 36 -8.83 1.48 1.69
N LEU A 37 -8.08 2.20 2.53
CA LEU A 37 -8.59 3.35 3.27
C LEU A 37 -9.08 4.46 2.32
N THR A 38 -8.35 4.68 1.23
CA THR A 38 -8.74 5.66 0.22
C THR A 38 -10.07 5.31 -0.42
N TRP A 39 -10.24 4.08 -0.91
CA TRP A 39 -11.44 3.71 -1.67
C TRP A 39 -12.66 3.36 -0.82
N VAL A 40 -12.45 2.83 0.38
CA VAL A 40 -13.54 2.43 1.28
C VAL A 40 -14.02 3.60 2.13
N PHE A 41 -13.12 4.50 2.55
CA PHE A 41 -13.47 5.58 3.46
C PHE A 41 -13.33 6.96 2.83
N LEU A 42 -12.16 7.30 2.27
CA LEU A 42 -11.90 8.67 1.83
C LEU A 42 -12.79 9.08 0.64
N VAL A 43 -12.89 8.23 -0.38
CA VAL A 43 -13.72 8.49 -1.57
C VAL A 43 -15.21 8.59 -1.18
N PRO A 44 -15.81 7.63 -0.46
CA PRO A 44 -17.21 7.73 -0.05
C PRO A 44 -17.49 8.89 0.90
N PHE A 45 -16.53 9.27 1.74
CA PHE A 45 -16.62 10.45 2.61
C PHE A 45 -16.72 11.73 1.79
N ILE A 46 -15.89 11.89 0.75
CA ILE A 46 -15.96 13.03 -0.17
C ILE A 46 -17.28 13.01 -0.95
N GLU A 47 -17.69 11.85 -1.50
CA GLU A 47 -18.96 11.69 -2.23
C GLU A 47 -20.19 11.99 -1.36
N SER A 48 -20.10 11.75 -0.05
CA SER A 48 -21.17 12.00 0.91
C SER A 48 -21.11 13.41 1.53
N SER A 49 -20.47 14.37 0.85
CA SER A 49 -20.31 15.75 1.33
C SER A 49 -19.68 15.82 2.72
N TYR A 50 -18.64 15.01 2.95
CA TYR A 50 -17.89 14.93 4.21
C TYR A 50 -18.73 14.44 5.40
N THR A 51 -19.71 13.57 5.15
CA THR A 51 -20.50 12.89 6.18
C THR A 51 -20.25 11.39 6.21
N PHE A 52 -20.49 10.74 7.35
CA PHE A 52 -20.33 9.30 7.53
C PHE A 52 -21.58 8.49 7.17
N ASN A 53 -22.60 9.12 6.58
CA ASN A 53 -23.86 8.45 6.24
C ASN A 53 -23.68 7.30 5.25
N PHE A 54 -22.57 7.26 4.50
CA PHE A 54 -22.25 6.15 3.60
C PHE A 54 -22.05 4.82 4.35
N ILE A 55 -21.63 4.84 5.62
CA ILE A 55 -21.35 3.62 6.40
C ILE A 55 -22.63 2.79 6.60
N TYR A 56 -23.78 3.45 6.66
CA TYR A 56 -25.08 2.79 6.84
C TYR A 56 -25.71 2.28 5.54
N LYS A 57 -25.10 2.56 4.38
CA LYS A 57 -25.58 2.06 3.09
C LYS A 57 -25.16 0.61 2.92
N GLU A 58 -26.05 -0.24 2.39
CA GLU A 58 -25.72 -1.64 2.10
C GLU A 58 -24.48 -1.79 1.19
N THR A 59 -24.28 -0.82 0.28
CA THR A 59 -23.12 -0.78 -0.62
C THR A 59 -21.78 -0.64 0.12
N PHE A 60 -21.77 -0.16 1.36
CA PHE A 60 -20.56 -0.06 2.16
C PHE A 60 -20.00 -1.43 2.53
N THR A 61 -20.87 -2.37 2.93
CA THR A 61 -20.47 -3.76 3.23
C THR A 61 -19.88 -4.44 1.99
N THR A 62 -20.51 -4.26 0.82
CA THR A 62 -19.96 -4.76 -0.44
C THR A 62 -18.59 -4.16 -0.74
N LYS A 63 -18.42 -2.83 -0.58
CA LYS A 63 -17.12 -2.16 -0.76
C LYS A 63 -16.06 -2.71 0.20
N LEU A 64 -16.39 -2.92 1.48
CA LEU A 64 -15.47 -3.49 2.47
C LEU A 64 -14.93 -4.86 2.04
N ILE A 65 -15.81 -5.76 1.59
CA ILE A 65 -15.40 -7.11 1.16
C ILE A 65 -14.56 -7.03 -0.12
N VAL A 66 -15.05 -6.31 -1.14
CA VAL A 66 -14.38 -6.21 -2.44
C VAL A 66 -13.00 -5.58 -2.30
N PHE A 67 -12.89 -4.42 -1.64
CA PHE A 67 -11.61 -3.77 -1.44
C PHE A 67 -10.74 -4.48 -0.39
N GLY A 68 -11.32 -5.23 0.54
CA GLY A 68 -10.58 -6.10 1.46
C GLY A 68 -9.80 -7.20 0.75
N ILE A 69 -10.29 -7.67 -0.40
CA ILE A 69 -9.61 -8.68 -1.24
C ILE A 69 -8.71 -8.02 -2.28
N ILE A 70 -9.16 -6.93 -2.91
CA ILE A 70 -8.38 -6.25 -3.96
C ILE A 70 -7.15 -5.55 -3.37
N SER A 71 -7.26 -4.96 -2.18
CA SER A 71 -6.19 -4.14 -1.63
C SER A 71 -4.91 -4.90 -1.28
N PRO A 72 -4.92 -6.13 -0.72
CA PRO A 72 -3.69 -6.90 -0.54
C PRO A 72 -3.06 -7.31 -1.87
N LEU A 73 -3.88 -7.64 -2.89
CA LEU A 73 -3.40 -7.98 -4.23
C LEU A 73 -2.69 -6.78 -4.88
N PHE A 74 -3.32 -5.61 -4.83
CA PHE A 74 -2.72 -4.35 -5.27
C PHE A 74 -1.44 -4.04 -4.50
N GLY A 75 -1.48 -4.17 -3.17
CA GLY A 75 -0.34 -3.95 -2.30
C GLY A 75 0.84 -4.88 -2.63
N MET A 76 0.58 -6.16 -2.90
CA MET A 76 1.60 -7.11 -3.33
C MET A 76 2.21 -6.72 -4.68
N LEU A 77 1.40 -6.33 -5.66
CA LEU A 77 1.90 -5.90 -6.98
C LEU A 77 2.78 -4.65 -6.87
N MET A 78 2.36 -3.66 -6.08
CA MET A 78 3.14 -2.43 -5.83
C MET A 78 4.40 -2.70 -5.01
N GLY A 79 4.32 -3.60 -4.02
CA GLY A 79 5.48 -4.06 -3.27
C GLY A 79 6.50 -4.73 -4.18
N TYR A 80 6.07 -5.67 -5.02
CA TYR A 80 6.97 -6.43 -5.88
C TYR A 80 7.66 -5.54 -6.94
N THR A 81 6.88 -4.69 -7.61
CA THR A 81 7.42 -3.73 -8.59
C THR A 81 8.39 -2.75 -7.94
N GLY A 82 8.09 -2.27 -6.73
CA GLY A 82 8.99 -1.42 -5.95
C GLY A 82 10.29 -2.12 -5.59
N TRP A 83 10.23 -3.38 -5.14
CA TRP A 83 11.42 -4.19 -4.83
C TRP A 83 12.30 -4.39 -6.07
N LYS A 84 11.71 -4.83 -7.18
CA LYS A 84 12.44 -5.02 -8.46
C LYS A 84 13.05 -3.72 -8.98
N GLY A 85 12.37 -2.59 -8.78
CA GLY A 85 12.91 -1.27 -9.10
C GLY A 85 14.12 -0.89 -8.25
N PHE A 86 14.15 -1.31 -6.97
CA PHE A 86 15.32 -1.12 -6.10
C PHE A 86 16.48 -2.06 -6.45
N GLU A 87 16.21 -3.34 -6.73
CA GLU A 87 17.22 -4.29 -7.22
C GLU A 87 17.89 -3.72 -8.48
N LYS A 88 17.12 -3.38 -9.52
CA LYS A 88 17.67 -2.82 -10.79
C LYS A 88 18.51 -1.55 -10.62
N LYS A 89 18.31 -0.80 -9.55
CA LYS A 89 18.95 0.51 -9.34
C LYS A 89 20.23 0.42 -8.51
N TYR A 90 20.31 -0.54 -7.61
CA TYR A 90 21.36 -0.62 -6.59
C TYR A 90 22.09 -1.98 -6.58
N GLU A 91 21.64 -2.95 -7.37
CA GLU A 91 22.40 -4.11 -7.84
C GLU A 91 22.71 -3.95 -9.33
#